data_AF-A0A3L6E1P8-F1
#
_entry.id   AF-A0A3L6E1P8-F1
#
_cell.length_a   1.000
_cell.length_b   1.000
_cell.length_c   1.000
_cell.angle_alpha   90.00
_cell.angle_beta   90.00
_cell.angle_gamma   90.00
#
_symmetry.space_group_name_H-M   'P 1'
#
loop_
_entity.id
_entity.type
_entity.pdbx_description
1 polymer ?
#
loop_
_entity_poly.entity_id
_entity_poly.type
_entity_poly.pdbx_seq_one_letter_code
_entity_poly.pdbx_strand_id
1 'polypeptide(L)'
;MSRLSFRPRPLDIHKKLPILKSVREFEDEEPGIAPLSSARAGVLLRHSGADFTASGANNATEGEGNQALSKKNAQEIPTPQFDGVDTYERDYTRTFAQPTSYIRGRGARAEISEFVEYDLDNEDEDWLEEFNSERKNINPEKYSAYLSA
;
A
#
# COMPACT_ATOMS: atom_id res chain seq x y z
N MET A 1 -51.86 -9.18 3.65
CA MET A 1 -50.39 -9.33 3.48
C MET A 1 -50.10 -9.44 2.00
N SER A 2 -49.47 -8.42 1.39
CA SER A 2 -49.15 -8.40 -0.04
C SER A 2 -47.92 -9.27 -0.30
N ARG A 3 -48.07 -10.31 -1.12
CA ARG A 3 -46.99 -11.21 -1.50
C ARG A 3 -46.15 -10.52 -2.58
N LEU A 4 -44.93 -10.12 -2.23
CA LEU A 4 -43.96 -9.58 -3.19
C LEU A 4 -43.84 -10.53 -4.39
N SER A 5 -44.24 -10.08 -5.57
CA SER A 5 -44.13 -10.87 -6.79
C SER A 5 -42.67 -10.86 -7.26
N PHE A 6 -41.93 -11.91 -6.94
CA PHE A 6 -40.60 -12.12 -7.52
C PHE A 6 -40.78 -12.60 -8.97
N ARG A 7 -40.56 -11.69 -9.92
CA ARG A 7 -40.39 -12.08 -11.33
C ARG A 7 -38.92 -12.42 -11.51
N PRO A 8 -38.55 -13.67 -11.83
CA PRO A 8 -37.17 -14.01 -12.13
C PRO A 8 -36.71 -13.16 -13.31
N ARG A 9 -35.67 -12.35 -13.10
CA ARG A 9 -35.02 -11.64 -14.21
C ARG A 9 -34.05 -12.62 -14.88
N PRO A 10 -34.07 -12.74 -16.22
CA PRO A 10 -33.06 -13.53 -16.92
C PRO A 10 -31.67 -13.03 -16.53
N LEU A 11 -30.84 -13.91 -15.99
CA LEU A 11 -29.44 -13.62 -15.70
C LEU A 11 -28.64 -13.93 -16.96
N ASP A 12 -27.90 -12.95 -17.46
CA ASP A 12 -26.93 -13.19 -18.51
C ASP A 12 -25.64 -13.76 -17.88
N ILE A 13 -25.42 -15.05 -18.08
CA ILE A 13 -24.25 -15.78 -17.59
C ILE A 13 -22.95 -15.39 -18.31
N HIS A 14 -23.04 -14.70 -19.44
CA HIS A 14 -21.87 -14.20 -20.19
C HIS A 14 -21.51 -12.77 -19.80
N LYS A 15 -22.32 -12.12 -18.96
CA LYS A 15 -22.00 -10.80 -18.44
C LYS A 15 -20.78 -10.91 -17.53
N LYS A 16 -19.71 -10.20 -17.88
CA LYS A 16 -18.50 -10.09 -17.03
C LYS A 16 -18.88 -9.48 -15.68
N LEU A 17 -18.34 -10.08 -14.62
CA LEU A 17 -18.48 -9.54 -13.28
C LEU A 17 -17.61 -8.28 -13.13
N PRO A 18 -18.06 -7.28 -12.36
CA PRO A 18 -17.19 -6.18 -11.95
C PRO A 18 -16.01 -6.76 -11.16
N ILE A 19 -14.80 -6.28 -11.47
CA ILE A 19 -13.57 -6.65 -10.76
C ILE A 19 -13.34 -5.57 -9.72
N LEU A 20 -13.23 -5.98 -8.47
CA LEU A 20 -12.88 -5.09 -7.37
C LEU A 20 -11.38 -5.18 -7.12
N LYS A 21 -10.75 -4.03 -6.91
CA LYS A 21 -9.31 -3.91 -6.75
C LYS A 21 -8.88 -3.95 -5.28
N SER A 22 -9.71 -3.46 -4.36
CA SER A 22 -9.42 -3.46 -2.93
C SER A 22 -10.70 -3.43 -2.08
N VAL A 23 -10.58 -3.71 -0.78
CA VAL A 23 -11.70 -3.63 0.16
C VAL A 23 -12.20 -2.19 0.34
N ARG A 24 -11.33 -1.18 0.15
CA ARG A 24 -11.70 0.25 0.24
C ARG A 24 -12.69 0.67 -0.84
N GLU A 25 -12.67 0.02 -2.01
CA GLU A 25 -13.63 0.25 -3.09
C GLU A 25 -15.08 -0.10 -2.69
N PHE A 26 -15.29 -0.83 -1.59
CA PHE A 26 -16.63 -1.05 -1.02
C PHE A 26 -17.12 0.11 -0.16
N GLU A 27 -16.22 0.92 0.40
CA GLU A 27 -16.54 1.98 1.37
C GLU A 27 -16.79 3.33 0.68
N ASP A 28 -16.15 3.57 -0.48
CA ASP A 28 -16.26 4.80 -1.27
C ASP A 28 -17.54 4.90 -2.14
N GLU A 29 -18.52 4.00 -1.99
CA GLU A 29 -19.81 4.11 -2.67
C GLU A 29 -20.62 5.29 -2.10
N GLU A 30 -20.53 6.43 -2.80
CA GLU A 30 -21.41 7.60 -2.61
C GLU A 30 -22.89 7.15 -2.57
N PRO A 31 -23.70 7.62 -1.59
CA PRO A 31 -25.11 7.24 -1.44
C PRO A 31 -25.99 7.89 -2.52
N GLY A 32 -25.84 7.45 -3.76
CA GLY A 32 -26.56 7.95 -4.93
C GLY A 32 -26.66 6.95 -6.08
N ILE A 33 -25.80 5.92 -6.11
CA ILE A 33 -25.89 4.83 -7.08
C ILE A 33 -26.50 3.62 -6.38
N ALA A 34 -27.83 3.52 -6.43
CA ALA A 34 -28.55 2.41 -5.83
C ALA A 34 -28.11 1.04 -6.41
N PRO A 35 -28.15 -0.04 -5.60
CA PRO A 35 -27.11 -1.06 -5.52
C PRO A 35 -27.47 -2.35 -6.28
N LEU A 36 -26.49 -3.06 -6.82
CA LEU A 36 -26.64 -4.50 -7.09
C LEU A 36 -26.15 -5.36 -5.91
N SER A 37 -25.48 -4.76 -4.92
CA SER A 37 -24.88 -5.49 -3.79
C SER A 37 -25.85 -5.82 -2.64
N SER A 38 -27.00 -5.12 -2.53
CA SER A 38 -27.95 -5.33 -1.42
C SER A 38 -28.79 -6.62 -1.53
N ALA A 39 -28.72 -7.37 -2.64
CA ALA A 39 -29.58 -8.54 -2.85
C ALA A 39 -28.94 -9.91 -2.55
N ARG A 40 -27.66 -10.00 -2.13
CA ARG A 40 -26.98 -11.31 -1.98
C ARG A 40 -26.10 -11.44 -0.73
N ALA A 41 -26.58 -10.95 0.41
CA ALA A 41 -26.03 -11.28 1.73
C ALA A 41 -26.31 -12.75 2.16
N GLY A 42 -26.26 -13.69 1.23
CA GLY A 42 -26.48 -15.10 1.50
C GLY A 42 -25.88 -15.92 0.38
N VAL A 43 -25.00 -16.85 0.75
CA VAL A 43 -24.27 -17.87 -0.05
C VAL A 43 -22.75 -17.65 0.00
N LEU A 44 -22.19 -18.02 1.16
CA LEU A 44 -21.09 -18.99 1.37
C LEU A 44 -19.94 -18.94 0.35
N LEU A 45 -18.74 -18.54 0.75
CA LEU A 45 -17.70 -19.43 1.30
C LEU A 45 -17.61 -20.76 0.52
N ARG A 46 -16.59 -20.88 -0.36
CA ARG A 46 -15.57 -21.96 -0.37
C ARG A 46 -14.79 -22.00 -1.70
N HIS A 47 -13.56 -22.50 -1.56
CA HIS A 47 -12.66 -23.13 -2.54
C HIS A 47 -11.52 -22.31 -3.18
N SER A 48 -10.40 -22.38 -2.46
CA SER A 48 -9.05 -22.77 -2.92
C SER A 48 -8.91 -23.33 -4.34
N GLY A 49 -7.87 -22.88 -5.04
CA GLY A 49 -7.32 -23.54 -6.23
C GLY A 49 -6.08 -22.79 -6.73
N ALA A 50 -4.92 -23.23 -6.27
CA ALA A 50 -3.62 -22.83 -6.79
C ALA A 50 -3.49 -23.22 -8.27
N ASP A 51 -2.80 -22.40 -9.06
CA ASP A 51 -2.03 -22.82 -10.24
C ASP A 51 -1.07 -21.69 -10.64
N PHE A 52 0.13 -21.71 -10.02
CA PHE A 52 1.32 -21.01 -10.51
C PHE A 52 1.92 -21.82 -11.66
N THR A 53 1.91 -21.32 -12.89
CA THR A 53 2.98 -21.59 -13.87
C THR A 53 2.96 -20.53 -14.99
N ALA A 54 3.89 -19.58 -14.94
CA ALA A 54 4.24 -18.75 -16.09
C ALA A 54 5.76 -18.81 -16.27
N SER A 55 6.19 -19.73 -17.13
CA SER A 55 7.54 -19.74 -17.69
C SER A 55 7.60 -18.69 -18.80
N GLY A 56 8.40 -17.65 -18.61
CA GLY A 56 8.59 -16.56 -19.57
C GLY A 56 10.07 -16.33 -19.80
N ALA A 57 10.65 -17.02 -20.79
CA ALA A 57 11.97 -16.73 -21.32
C ALA A 57 11.86 -15.68 -22.43
N ASN A 58 12.20 -14.45 -22.06
CA ASN A 58 12.98 -13.43 -22.76
C ASN A 58 13.19 -13.63 -24.28
N ASN A 59 12.79 -12.64 -25.07
CA ASN A 59 13.61 -12.15 -26.18
C ASN A 59 13.39 -10.65 -26.37
N ALA A 60 14.44 -9.90 -26.09
CA ALA A 60 14.58 -8.49 -26.39
C ALA A 60 15.04 -8.33 -27.84
N THR A 61 14.41 -7.45 -28.61
CA THR A 61 15.05 -6.81 -29.77
C THR A 61 14.44 -5.43 -29.98
N GLU A 62 15.34 -4.45 -30.01
CA GLU A 62 15.13 -3.01 -30.17
C GLU A 62 14.76 -2.65 -31.62
N GLY A 63 14.12 -1.49 -31.83
CA GLY A 63 14.02 -0.86 -33.15
C GLY A 63 12.80 0.04 -33.35
N GLU A 64 13.03 1.34 -33.50
CA GLU A 64 12.06 2.42 -33.69
C GLU A 64 11.17 2.29 -34.95
N GLY A 65 9.96 2.85 -34.90
CA GLY A 65 9.14 3.08 -36.10
C GLY A 65 7.66 3.34 -35.81
N ASN A 66 7.19 4.54 -36.12
CA ASN A 66 5.79 4.96 -35.98
C ASN A 66 4.81 4.18 -36.89
N GLN A 67 3.56 4.09 -36.41
CA GLN A 67 2.29 3.80 -37.10
C GLN A 67 1.81 2.33 -37.17
N ALA A 68 0.78 2.03 -36.37
CA ALA A 68 -0.52 1.54 -36.86
C ALA A 68 -1.53 1.46 -35.69
N LEU A 69 -2.71 2.05 -35.88
CA LEU A 69 -3.92 1.73 -35.11
C LEU A 69 -4.38 0.31 -35.50
N SER A 70 -3.63 -0.70 -35.07
CA SER A 70 -4.05 -2.09 -35.09
C SER A 70 -4.54 -2.43 -33.69
N LYS A 71 -5.82 -2.79 -33.57
CA LYS A 71 -6.42 -3.41 -32.38
C LYS A 71 -5.76 -4.78 -32.15
N LYS A 72 -4.50 -4.78 -31.76
CA LYS A 72 -3.82 -5.93 -31.18
C LYS A 72 -4.21 -5.93 -29.71
N ASN A 73 -4.43 -7.13 -29.16
CA ASN A 73 -4.54 -7.36 -27.72
C ASN A 73 -3.31 -6.74 -27.05
N ALA A 74 -3.38 -5.45 -26.71
CA ALA A 74 -2.40 -4.80 -25.88
C ALA A 74 -2.61 -5.44 -24.53
N GLN A 75 -1.65 -6.28 -24.13
CA GLN A 75 -1.58 -6.78 -22.77
C GLN A 75 -1.57 -5.55 -21.86
N GLU A 76 -2.67 -5.34 -21.15
CA GLU A 76 -2.82 -4.20 -20.26
C GLU A 76 -1.76 -4.34 -19.17
N ILE A 77 -0.83 -3.38 -19.12
CA ILE A 77 0.22 -3.36 -18.10
C ILE A 77 -0.43 -2.87 -16.81
N PRO A 78 -0.43 -3.66 -15.73
CA PRO A 78 -1.03 -3.25 -14.47
C PRO A 78 -0.32 -2.01 -13.92
N THR A 79 -1.10 -1.00 -13.52
CA THR A 79 -0.59 0.17 -12.80
C THR A 79 -0.39 -0.18 -11.33
N PRO A 80 0.78 0.14 -10.72
CA PRO A 80 0.99 -0.04 -9.29
C PRO A 80 -0.06 0.71 -8.47
N GLN A 81 -0.51 0.09 -7.38
CA GLN A 81 -1.36 0.74 -6.39
C GLN A 81 -0.47 1.49 -5.38
N PHE A 82 -1.01 2.54 -4.77
CA PHE A 82 -0.37 3.24 -3.66
C PHE A 82 -1.34 3.30 -2.48
N ASP A 83 -0.79 3.28 -1.29
CA ASP A 83 -1.52 3.42 -0.04
C ASP A 83 -0.94 4.57 0.77
N GLY A 84 -1.82 5.33 1.45
CA GLY A 84 -1.39 6.27 2.47
C GLY A 84 -0.88 5.53 3.69
N VAL A 85 0.22 6.02 4.27
CA VAL A 85 0.76 5.52 5.55
C VAL A 85 0.33 6.50 6.64
N ASP A 86 -0.52 6.05 7.56
CA ASP A 86 -1.12 6.93 8.59
C ASP A 86 -0.07 7.57 9.51
N THR A 87 1.07 6.89 9.73
CA THR A 87 2.16 7.38 10.58
C THR A 87 3.11 8.34 9.86
N TYR A 88 2.95 8.55 8.55
CA TYR A 88 3.90 9.30 7.73
C TYR A 88 4.21 10.70 8.29
N GLU A 89 3.17 11.46 8.66
CA GLU A 89 3.31 12.82 9.19
C GLU A 89 3.95 12.86 10.59
N ARG A 90 3.89 11.75 11.33
CA ARG A 90 4.56 11.60 12.63
C ARG A 90 6.03 11.24 12.45
N ASP A 91 6.31 10.33 11.53
CA ASP A 91 7.64 9.76 11.34
C ASP A 91 8.55 10.71 10.54
N TYR A 92 7.98 11.53 9.64
CA TYR A 92 8.70 12.51 8.84
C TYR A 92 8.26 13.95 9.13
N THR A 93 9.11 14.71 9.81
CA THR A 93 8.84 16.12 10.09
C THR A 93 9.22 17.04 8.93
N ARG A 94 8.37 18.01 8.61
CA ARG A 94 8.61 19.00 7.53
C ARG A 94 9.53 20.14 7.97
N THR A 95 10.78 19.83 8.27
CA THR A 95 11.78 20.81 8.74
C THR A 95 12.61 21.44 7.62
N PHE A 96 12.48 20.95 6.38
CA PHE A 96 13.25 21.46 5.24
C PHE A 96 12.84 22.89 4.84
N ALA A 97 13.80 23.82 4.95
CA ALA A 97 13.67 25.18 4.44
C ALA A 97 14.37 25.31 3.07
N GLN A 98 13.60 25.60 2.02
CA GLN A 98 14.14 25.71 0.67
C GLN A 98 15.11 26.90 0.55
N PRO A 99 16.38 26.68 0.17
CA PRO A 99 17.32 27.77 -0.06
C PRO A 99 16.97 28.52 -1.35
N THR A 100 17.40 29.79 -1.43
CA THR A 100 17.21 30.64 -2.63
C THR A 100 18.08 30.23 -3.82
N SER A 101 19.04 29.34 -3.59
CA SER A 101 19.98 28.82 -4.60
C SER A 101 19.92 27.31 -4.67
N TYR A 102 20.42 26.72 -5.76
CA TYR A 102 20.49 25.27 -5.88
C TYR A 102 21.36 24.63 -4.79
N ILE A 103 20.91 23.48 -4.30
CA ILE A 103 21.61 22.69 -3.29
C ILE A 103 22.98 22.29 -3.86
N ARG A 104 24.04 22.66 -3.14
CA ARG A 104 25.40 22.19 -3.43
C ARG A 104 25.74 21.15 -2.38
N GLY A 105 25.89 19.90 -2.80
CA GLY A 105 26.23 18.80 -1.90
C GLY A 105 27.51 19.09 -1.12
N ARG A 106 27.38 19.16 0.21
CA ARG A 106 28.49 18.91 1.14
C ARG A 106 28.35 17.45 1.59
N GLY A 107 29.47 16.78 1.87
CA GLY A 107 29.44 15.38 2.31
C GLY A 107 28.55 15.19 3.53
N ALA A 108 27.80 14.09 3.57
CA ALA A 108 26.71 13.83 4.53
C ALA A 108 27.12 13.92 6.02
N ARG A 109 28.42 13.89 6.32
CA ARG A 109 28.97 13.73 7.67
C ARG A 109 29.52 15.00 8.30
N ALA A 110 29.42 16.15 7.63
CA ALA A 110 30.22 17.30 8.04
C ALA A 110 29.72 18.02 9.30
N GLU A 111 28.41 18.12 9.58
CA GLU A 111 27.93 19.15 10.55
C GLU A 111 26.63 18.83 11.33
N ILE A 112 26.07 17.61 11.30
CA ILE A 112 24.77 17.34 11.94
C ILE A 112 24.90 16.23 12.98
N SER A 113 24.98 16.63 14.26
CA SER A 113 24.82 15.80 15.46
C SER A 113 25.85 14.68 15.68
N GLU A 114 25.91 14.19 16.93
CA GLU A 114 26.53 12.92 17.28
C GLU A 114 25.79 11.81 16.51
N PHE A 115 26.54 11.07 15.69
CA PHE A 115 25.99 9.98 14.89
C PHE A 115 25.93 8.73 15.77
N VAL A 116 24.72 8.26 16.04
CA VAL A 116 24.45 6.99 16.71
C VAL A 116 24.09 5.97 15.63
N GLU A 117 24.79 4.85 15.57
CA GLU A 117 24.61 3.81 14.54
C GLU A 117 23.51 2.81 14.88
N TYR A 118 23.18 2.69 16.17
CA TYR A 118 22.24 1.71 16.68
C TYR A 118 20.81 2.28 16.71
N ASP A 119 19.89 1.60 16.05
CA ASP A 119 18.46 1.88 16.14
C ASP A 119 17.83 0.85 17.10
N LEU A 120 17.00 1.31 18.03
CA LEU A 120 16.29 0.43 18.96
C LEU A 120 15.23 -0.36 18.18
N ASP A 121 15.18 -1.67 18.39
CA ASP A 121 14.09 -2.49 17.88
C ASP A 121 12.94 -2.58 18.89
N ASN A 122 11.91 -3.34 18.54
CA ASN A 122 10.74 -3.49 19.40
C ASN A 122 11.08 -4.12 20.77
N GLU A 123 12.05 -5.04 20.84
CA GLU A 123 12.44 -5.68 22.10
C GLU A 123 13.14 -4.67 23.01
N ASP A 124 14.02 -3.87 22.44
CA ASP A 124 14.70 -2.78 23.13
C ASP A 124 13.73 -1.71 23.64
N GLU A 125 12.76 -1.30 22.81
CA GLU A 125 11.74 -0.32 23.18
C GLU A 125 10.86 -0.83 24.34
N ASP A 126 10.40 -2.08 24.26
CA ASP A 126 9.61 -2.73 25.32
C ASP A 126 10.42 -2.80 26.63
N TRP A 127 11.69 -3.20 26.54
CA TRP A 127 12.60 -3.25 27.69
C TRP A 127 12.82 -1.86 28.30
N LEU A 128 12.99 -0.84 27.46
CA LEU A 128 13.23 0.54 27.88
C LEU A 128 12.00 1.12 28.61
N GLU A 129 10.80 0.78 28.16
CA GLU A 129 9.54 1.17 28.80
C GLU A 129 9.39 0.54 30.19
N GLU A 130 9.67 -0.77 30.32
CA GLU A 130 9.66 -1.47 31.61
C GLU A 130 10.72 -0.89 32.56
N PHE A 131 11.93 -0.66 32.07
CA PHE A 131 13.03 -0.09 32.86
C PHE A 131 12.71 1.32 33.37
N ASN A 132 12.08 2.16 32.55
CA ASN A 132 11.69 3.53 32.91
C ASN A 132 10.50 3.57 33.88
N SER A 133 9.64 2.56 33.84
CA SER A 133 8.54 2.41 34.79
C SER A 133 9.02 2.31 36.24
N GLU A 134 10.27 1.86 36.47
CA GLU A 134 10.94 1.80 37.78
C GLU A 134 11.60 3.14 38.22
N ARG A 135 11.25 4.27 37.59
CA ARG A 135 11.80 5.63 37.80
C ARG A 135 13.26 5.83 37.40
N LYS A 136 13.77 5.03 36.46
CA LYS A 136 15.17 5.12 35.99
C LYS A 136 15.35 6.04 34.76
N ASN A 137 14.24 6.59 34.23
CA ASN A 137 14.11 7.67 33.23
C ASN A 137 15.34 7.91 32.31
N ILE A 138 15.69 6.91 31.51
CA ILE A 138 16.66 7.03 30.43
C ILE A 138 15.95 7.37 29.11
N ASN A 139 16.54 8.27 28.32
CA ASN A 139 16.04 8.65 27.00
C ASN A 139 16.43 7.56 25.96
N PRO A 140 15.53 7.15 25.04
CA PRO A 140 15.85 6.30 23.90
C PRO A 140 17.16 6.64 23.17
N GLU A 141 17.40 7.92 22.85
CA GLU A 141 18.62 8.36 22.15
C GLU A 141 19.91 8.09 22.96
N LYS A 142 19.79 8.16 24.29
CA LYS A 142 20.92 7.90 25.19
C LYS A 142 21.15 6.40 25.33
N TYR A 143 20.09 5.60 25.29
CA TYR A 143 20.18 4.15 25.34
C TYR A 143 20.79 3.61 24.05
N SER A 144 20.37 4.09 22.89
CA SER A 144 20.97 3.72 21.60
C SER A 144 22.46 4.10 21.53
N ALA A 145 22.84 5.27 22.06
CA ALA A 145 24.25 5.66 22.15
C ALA A 145 25.09 4.70 23.02
N TYR A 146 24.52 4.09 24.07
CA TYR A 146 25.20 3.06 24.86
C TYR A 146 25.36 1.73 24.12
N LEU A 147 24.42 1.38 23.25
CA LEU A 147 24.47 0.16 22.43
C LEU A 147 25.32 0.31 21.17
N SER A 148 25.55 1.54 20.72
CA SER A 148 26.37 1.88 19.55
C SER A 148 27.89 1.82 19.79
N ALA A 149 28.35 1.53 21.02
CA ALA A 149 29.75 1.64 21.45
C ALA A 149 30.63 0.43 21.15
#